data_AF-A0A7D9ETK0-F1
#
_entry.id   AF-A0A7D9ETK0-F1
#
_cell.length_a   1.000
_cell.length_b   1.000
_cell.length_c   1.000
_cell.angle_alpha   90.00
_cell.angle_beta   90.00
_cell.angle_gamma   90.00
#
_symmetry.space_group_name_H-M   'P 1'
#
loop_
_entity.id
_entity.type
_entity.pdbx_description
1 polymer ?
#
loop_
_entity_poly.entity_id
_entity_poly.type
_entity_poly.pdbx_seq_one_letter_code
_entity_poly.pdbx_strand_id
1 'polypeptide(L)'
;KMSNRLVLTTTLILSGLIAVTTVLGSCKNGGVIVGQKLSPNCRCSPGFKGNDCSQKVTPCEASPCRNGGSCSENRDGTFTCNCTALHNGILCEHRIRPCDSGPCKNRGKCTDDGIKCFQCECPPGFKGPDCSKIVQPCEIEPCKNNGVCVNKKGGKFTCKCKEGFRGLLCDMRDGLYGSEILNQQQNYTVQLEKWLGGVKSWKLCYRATDNGWKGFIFHHRCDYKTPTVTIIRCRSYIFGAYSNIPFGGSAETVDMLYTLMLVMVPHLVVKHNKIENNANECTACTSGFNLVPRAFVYSFNNGVVIPNPGFADTIPNNVNDNCNQNLARRLHHPPNPSYAKKPSVRPCDSGPCKNGGNCTDDGIKCFQCKCPPGFKGPDCSKIVEPCEIKPCKNNGVCTKKKGGKFACKCKEGFGGTLCDKRDGLYRSEILNQKEKYIVKLEKWLGGATSWKLCYRATFHGWAGSTFHTRCDYKNPTVTIIRSRSYIFGAYSDVAFGGSAAYRNSFKSFIFSFVNKDNLPPFKSPVYRNTGYALYTKPTHGPTFGGGHDIHISNNANSNTDSYTNLGHTYQTPSGYTYSSTKARNLLAGAYKFTPNEVETFYLN
;
A
#
# COMPACT_ATOMS: atom_id res chain seq x y z
N LYS A 1 16.89 35.74 -85.12
CA LYS A 1 17.45 36.37 -86.34
C LYS A 1 17.73 35.25 -87.34
N MET A 2 17.37 35.45 -88.62
CA MET A 2 17.20 34.45 -89.73
C MET A 2 15.89 33.66 -89.60
N SER A 3 14.74 34.06 -90.17
CA SER A 3 14.33 34.42 -91.55
C SER A 3 14.03 33.20 -92.43
N ASN A 4 12.77 32.76 -92.44
CA ASN A 4 12.17 32.09 -93.61
C ASN A 4 11.11 33.04 -94.18
N ARG A 5 11.56 33.94 -95.06
CA ARG A 5 10.70 34.68 -95.99
C ARG A 5 10.53 33.80 -97.24
N LEU A 6 9.30 33.46 -97.59
CA LEU A 6 9.00 33.02 -98.97
C LEU A 6 8.59 34.27 -99.77
N VAL A 7 9.29 34.47 -100.87
CA VAL A 7 9.27 35.64 -101.76
C VAL A 7 8.04 35.57 -102.67
N LEU A 8 7.25 36.64 -102.77
CA LEU A 8 6.34 36.88 -103.89
C LEU A 8 7.16 37.49 -105.04
N THR A 9 7.26 36.79 -106.17
CA THR A 9 7.66 37.38 -107.44
C THR A 9 6.43 37.90 -108.18
N THR A 10 6.39 39.21 -108.39
CA THR A 10 5.45 39.89 -109.29
C THR A 10 5.94 39.80 -110.73
N THR A 11 5.06 39.49 -111.68
CA THR A 11 5.19 39.95 -113.08
C THR A 11 3.81 40.20 -113.66
N LEU A 12 3.74 41.23 -114.49
CA LEU A 12 2.55 41.99 -114.94
C LEU A 12 1.49 41.14 -115.66
N ILE A 13 0.22 41.59 -115.64
CA ILE A 13 -0.48 42.22 -116.78
C ILE A 13 -1.92 42.59 -116.34
N LEU A 14 -2.42 43.64 -116.99
CA LEU A 14 -3.70 44.36 -116.85
C LEU A 14 -4.95 43.54 -116.49
N SER A 15 -5.89 44.28 -115.88
CA SER A 15 -7.33 43.99 -115.65
C SER A 15 -7.65 43.21 -114.37
N GLY A 16 -8.70 43.67 -113.68
CA GLY A 16 -8.80 43.58 -112.22
C GLY A 16 -9.13 42.20 -111.65
N LEU A 17 -8.58 41.93 -110.47
CA LEU A 17 -9.15 41.03 -109.46
C LEU A 17 -8.45 41.24 -108.10
N ILE A 18 -9.26 41.12 -107.06
CA ILE A 18 -9.01 41.43 -105.65
C ILE A 18 -7.94 40.50 -105.06
N ALA A 19 -6.87 41.06 -104.50
CA ALA A 19 -5.92 40.31 -103.69
C ALA A 19 -6.43 40.22 -102.24
N VAL A 20 -6.99 39.07 -101.85
CA VAL A 20 -7.33 38.74 -100.47
C VAL A 20 -6.04 38.36 -99.73
N THR A 21 -5.50 39.25 -98.90
CA THR A 21 -4.44 38.90 -97.94
C THR A 21 -5.05 38.23 -96.71
N THR A 22 -5.02 36.90 -96.65
CA THR A 22 -5.31 36.11 -95.45
C THR A 22 -4.15 36.17 -94.45
N VAL A 23 -4.37 36.71 -93.25
CA VAL A 23 -3.40 36.65 -92.14
C VAL A 23 -3.51 35.27 -91.46
N LEU A 24 -2.51 34.40 -91.67
CA LEU A 24 -2.37 33.15 -90.91
C LEU A 24 -1.77 33.46 -89.53
N GLY A 25 -2.50 33.15 -88.45
CA GLY A 25 -2.00 33.27 -87.08
C GLY A 25 -0.88 32.26 -86.78
N SER A 26 0.18 32.69 -86.11
CA SER A 26 1.35 31.86 -85.76
C SER A 26 1.39 31.51 -84.26
N CYS A 27 1.67 30.26 -83.91
CA CYS A 27 1.98 29.88 -82.52
C CYS A 27 3.42 30.25 -82.15
N LYS A 28 3.63 30.82 -80.97
CA LYS A 28 4.94 31.17 -80.45
C LYS A 28 5.49 30.08 -79.52
N ASN A 29 6.77 30.22 -79.13
CA ASN A 29 7.44 29.40 -78.10
C ASN A 29 7.30 27.88 -78.30
N GLY A 30 7.41 27.41 -79.55
CA GLY A 30 7.32 25.98 -79.88
C GLY A 30 5.92 25.38 -79.71
N GLY A 31 4.86 26.20 -79.66
CA GLY A 31 3.47 25.74 -79.74
C GLY A 31 3.12 25.24 -81.14
N VAL A 32 2.21 24.26 -81.22
CA VAL A 32 1.77 23.65 -82.49
C VAL A 32 0.33 24.07 -82.79
N ILE A 33 0.06 24.53 -84.01
CA ILE A 33 -1.30 24.88 -84.45
C ILE A 33 -2.14 23.60 -84.51
N VAL A 34 -3.31 23.62 -83.87
CA VAL A 34 -4.26 22.52 -83.92
C VAL A 34 -5.55 22.99 -84.61
N GLY A 35 -5.72 22.56 -85.87
CA GLY A 35 -6.92 22.84 -86.69
C GLY A 35 -6.75 23.89 -87.80
N GLN A 36 -7.65 23.88 -88.79
CA GLN A 36 -7.64 24.74 -89.99
C GLN A 36 -8.72 25.85 -89.94
N LYS A 37 -8.74 26.71 -88.92
CA LYS A 37 -9.62 27.89 -88.90
C LYS A 37 -8.84 29.19 -88.74
N LEU A 38 -9.44 30.28 -89.21
CA LEU A 38 -8.93 31.66 -89.28
C LEU A 38 -8.57 32.32 -87.92
N SER A 39 -8.48 31.57 -86.82
CA SER A 39 -8.01 32.01 -85.49
C SER A 39 -7.13 30.90 -84.88
N PRO A 40 -5.88 31.20 -84.46
CA PRO A 40 -4.94 30.17 -84.05
C PRO A 40 -5.35 29.58 -82.70
N ASN A 41 -5.69 28.28 -82.69
CA ASN A 41 -5.81 27.49 -81.47
C ASN A 41 -4.50 26.69 -81.32
N CYS A 42 -3.62 27.14 -80.44
CA CYS A 42 -2.28 26.56 -80.27
C CYS A 42 -2.22 25.58 -79.10
N ARG A 43 -1.65 24.39 -79.32
CA ARG A 43 -1.22 23.52 -78.22
C ARG A 43 0.17 23.92 -77.77
N CYS A 44 0.27 24.48 -76.57
CA CYS A 44 1.51 25.03 -76.04
C CYS A 44 2.45 23.97 -75.47
N SER A 45 3.75 24.22 -75.63
CA SER A 45 4.81 23.44 -74.97
C SER A 45 4.80 23.67 -73.44
N PRO A 46 5.31 22.73 -72.62
CA PRO A 46 5.31 22.87 -71.16
C PRO A 46 5.91 24.20 -70.69
N GLY A 47 5.20 24.90 -69.81
CA GLY A 47 5.60 26.22 -69.30
C GLY A 47 5.04 27.43 -70.07
N PHE A 48 4.22 27.22 -71.10
CA PHE A 48 3.53 28.29 -71.84
C PHE A 48 2.02 28.05 -71.96
N LYS A 49 1.24 29.12 -72.07
CA LYS A 49 -0.23 29.12 -72.16
C LYS A 49 -0.74 30.27 -73.03
N GLY A 50 -2.06 30.33 -73.21
CA GLY A 50 -2.75 31.33 -74.04
C GLY A 50 -2.92 30.89 -75.49
N ASN A 51 -3.78 31.59 -76.23
CA ASN A 51 -4.25 31.15 -77.56
C ASN A 51 -3.15 31.04 -78.60
N ASP A 52 -2.09 31.85 -78.49
CA ASP A 52 -0.90 31.84 -79.35
C ASP A 52 0.37 31.32 -78.64
N CYS A 53 0.24 30.78 -77.42
CA CYS A 53 1.35 30.34 -76.57
C CYS A 53 2.37 31.44 -76.22
N SER A 54 1.96 32.71 -76.26
CA SER A 54 2.82 33.83 -75.90
C SER A 54 3.02 34.00 -74.39
N GLN A 55 2.12 33.48 -73.56
CA GLN A 55 2.18 33.68 -72.11
C GLN A 55 2.97 32.55 -71.45
N LYS A 56 3.83 32.87 -70.49
CA LYS A 56 4.53 31.86 -69.67
C LYS A 56 3.62 31.44 -68.52
N VAL A 57 3.55 30.15 -68.22
CA VAL A 57 2.91 29.65 -66.99
C VAL A 57 3.78 30.07 -65.82
N THR A 58 3.20 30.79 -64.86
CA THR A 58 3.95 31.30 -63.73
C THR A 58 4.12 30.21 -62.66
N PRO A 59 5.16 30.29 -61.81
CA PRO A 59 5.41 29.25 -60.83
C PRO A 59 4.25 29.02 -59.84
N CYS A 60 3.48 30.05 -59.49
CA CYS A 60 2.36 29.91 -58.55
C CYS A 60 1.10 29.28 -59.16
N GLU A 61 0.91 29.38 -60.48
CA GLU A 61 -0.19 28.71 -61.18
C GLU A 61 -0.06 27.18 -61.13
N ALA A 62 1.17 26.67 -60.99
CA ALA A 62 1.44 25.25 -60.76
C ALA A 62 1.08 24.78 -59.32
N SER A 63 0.60 25.67 -58.45
CA SER A 63 0.24 25.40 -57.04
C SER A 63 1.33 24.64 -56.26
N PRO A 64 2.56 25.15 -56.18
CA PRO A 64 3.71 24.43 -55.60
C PRO A 64 3.65 24.32 -54.06
N CYS A 65 2.94 25.22 -53.39
CA CYS A 65 2.86 25.26 -51.93
C CYS A 65 1.89 24.21 -51.38
N ARG A 66 2.35 23.42 -50.41
CA ARG A 66 1.57 22.34 -49.78
C ARG A 66 0.90 22.81 -48.49
N ASN A 67 0.02 21.97 -47.94
CA ASN A 67 -0.57 22.14 -46.61
C ASN A 67 -1.24 23.51 -46.34
N GLY A 68 -1.90 24.06 -47.38
CA GLY A 68 -2.61 25.33 -47.31
C GLY A 68 -1.70 26.56 -47.27
N GLY A 69 -0.41 26.43 -47.62
CA GLY A 69 0.49 27.56 -47.82
C GLY A 69 0.08 28.42 -49.01
N SER A 70 0.22 29.74 -48.88
CA SER A 70 -0.11 30.70 -49.95
C SER A 70 1.11 30.98 -50.82
N CYS A 71 0.96 30.90 -52.15
CA CYS A 71 2.06 31.15 -53.09
C CYS A 71 2.12 32.64 -53.48
N SER A 72 3.33 33.21 -53.49
CA SER A 72 3.60 34.55 -54.00
C SER A 72 4.74 34.54 -55.01
N GLU A 73 4.55 35.19 -56.16
CA GLU A 73 5.56 35.32 -57.19
C GLU A 73 6.55 36.43 -56.86
N ASN A 74 7.84 36.15 -57.08
CA ASN A 74 8.93 37.09 -56.88
C ASN A 74 9.27 37.77 -58.22
N ARG A 75 9.83 38.99 -58.15
CA ARG A 75 10.15 39.82 -59.33
C ARG A 75 11.20 39.21 -60.27
N ASP A 76 12.00 38.26 -59.79
CA ASP A 76 13.02 37.52 -60.52
C ASP A 76 12.47 36.27 -61.24
N GLY A 77 11.16 36.02 -61.14
CA GLY A 77 10.50 34.85 -61.73
C GLY A 77 10.56 33.60 -60.85
N THR A 78 11.01 33.71 -59.59
CA THR A 78 10.92 32.66 -58.58
C THR A 78 9.60 32.76 -57.78
N PHE A 79 9.39 31.86 -56.83
CA PHE A 79 8.21 31.90 -55.95
C PHE A 79 8.60 31.70 -54.49
N THR A 80 7.74 32.20 -53.60
CA THR A 80 7.84 32.02 -52.16
C THR A 80 6.53 31.42 -51.65
N CYS A 81 6.62 30.38 -50.83
CA CYS A 81 5.47 29.83 -50.13
C CYS A 81 5.36 30.42 -48.72
N ASN A 82 4.25 31.11 -48.44
CA ASN A 82 3.91 31.57 -47.10
C ASN A 82 3.17 30.45 -46.36
N CYS A 83 3.89 29.78 -45.48
CA CYS A 83 3.37 28.62 -44.75
C CYS A 83 2.40 29.00 -43.63
N THR A 84 1.48 28.08 -43.35
CA THR A 84 0.59 28.17 -42.18
C THR A 84 1.41 28.00 -40.89
N ALA A 85 0.90 28.49 -39.75
CA ALA A 85 1.62 28.52 -38.46
C ALA A 85 2.07 27.16 -37.89
N LEU A 86 1.71 26.05 -38.55
CA LEU A 86 2.05 24.68 -38.15
C LEU A 86 3.04 24.00 -39.10
N HIS A 87 3.46 24.68 -40.17
CA HIS A 87 4.33 24.11 -41.20
C HIS A 87 5.49 25.04 -41.57
N ASN A 88 6.61 24.45 -41.98
CA ASN A 88 7.78 25.12 -42.52
C ASN A 88 8.36 24.31 -43.70
N GLY A 89 9.49 24.76 -44.24
CA GLY A 89 10.06 24.23 -45.49
C GLY A 89 9.73 25.12 -46.68
N ILE A 90 10.46 24.93 -47.79
CA ILE A 90 10.38 25.79 -48.98
C ILE A 90 9.01 25.67 -49.65
N LEU A 91 8.36 24.51 -49.52
CA LEU A 91 7.04 24.20 -50.05
C LEU A 91 6.00 24.00 -48.93
N CYS A 92 6.30 24.38 -47.69
CA CYS A 92 5.47 24.13 -46.51
C CYS A 92 5.21 22.64 -46.24
N GLU A 93 6.19 21.80 -46.58
CA GLU A 93 6.14 20.35 -46.56
C GLU A 93 6.41 19.74 -45.17
N HIS A 94 7.05 20.49 -44.27
CA HIS A 94 7.44 20.01 -42.95
C HIS A 94 6.50 20.55 -41.88
N ARG A 95 6.11 19.68 -40.92
CA ARG A 95 5.29 20.07 -39.78
C ARG A 95 6.18 20.54 -38.63
N ILE A 96 5.90 21.71 -38.06
CA ILE A 96 6.60 22.23 -36.89
C ILE A 96 6.12 21.44 -35.65
N ARG A 97 7.03 20.71 -34.98
CA ARG A 97 6.74 19.97 -33.75
C ARG A 97 7.36 20.65 -32.53
N PRO A 98 6.58 21.04 -31.52
CA PRO A 98 7.06 21.67 -30.30
C PRO A 98 8.24 20.96 -29.60
N CYS A 99 8.28 19.62 -29.62
CA CYS A 99 9.31 18.81 -28.98
C CYS A 99 10.70 18.88 -29.64
N ASP A 100 10.81 19.34 -30.90
CA ASP A 100 12.09 19.43 -31.61
C ASP A 100 13.05 20.45 -30.96
N SER A 101 12.51 21.38 -30.16
CA SER A 101 13.29 22.38 -29.41
C SER A 101 13.87 21.87 -28.08
N GLY A 102 13.63 20.61 -27.71
CA GLY A 102 14.11 20.01 -26.46
C GLY A 102 13.63 20.74 -25.18
N PRO A 103 12.32 21.02 -25.03
CA PRO A 103 11.83 21.84 -23.92
C PRO A 103 11.88 21.13 -22.55
N CYS A 104 11.86 19.80 -22.51
CA CYS A 104 11.88 19.02 -21.27
C CYS A 104 13.31 18.88 -20.70
N LYS A 105 13.53 19.41 -19.50
CA LYS A 105 14.78 19.31 -18.75
C LYS A 105 14.88 17.99 -17.98
N ASN A 106 16.06 17.74 -17.40
CA ASN A 106 16.34 16.58 -16.54
C ASN A 106 15.97 15.22 -17.17
N ARG A 107 16.11 15.09 -18.50
CA ARG A 107 15.75 13.90 -19.28
C ARG A 107 14.24 13.56 -19.23
N GLY A 108 13.38 14.58 -19.07
CA GLY A 108 11.94 14.43 -19.25
C GLY A 108 11.57 14.04 -20.68
N LYS A 109 10.58 13.16 -20.83
CA LYS A 109 10.10 12.71 -22.13
C LYS A 109 9.11 13.74 -22.68
N CYS A 110 9.36 14.22 -23.89
CA CYS A 110 8.51 15.20 -24.56
C CYS A 110 7.45 14.51 -25.44
N THR A 111 6.24 15.05 -25.44
CA THR A 111 5.13 14.65 -26.33
C THR A 111 4.46 15.88 -26.92
N ASP A 112 4.23 15.89 -28.24
CA ASP A 112 3.52 16.97 -28.93
C ASP A 112 2.00 16.79 -28.77
N ASP A 113 1.29 17.85 -28.35
CA ASP A 113 -0.17 17.81 -28.17
C ASP A 113 -0.97 17.98 -29.48
N GLY A 114 -0.25 18.20 -30.58
CA GLY A 114 -0.80 18.26 -31.93
C GLY A 114 -1.32 19.62 -32.38
N ILE A 115 -1.38 20.65 -31.53
CA ILE A 115 -2.00 21.94 -31.89
C ILE A 115 -1.10 23.16 -31.62
N LYS A 116 -0.18 23.11 -30.63
CA LYS A 116 0.92 24.11 -30.44
C LYS A 116 1.75 23.89 -29.17
N CYS A 117 1.38 22.97 -28.28
CA CYS A 117 2.08 22.78 -27.01
C CYS A 117 2.84 21.45 -26.96
N PHE A 118 3.83 21.41 -26.07
CA PHE A 118 4.51 20.20 -25.66
C PHE A 118 4.07 19.81 -24.24
N GLN A 119 4.09 18.52 -23.94
CA GLN A 119 3.91 18.01 -22.59
C GLN A 119 5.14 17.19 -22.19
N CYS A 120 5.73 17.56 -21.06
CA CYS A 120 6.86 16.84 -20.47
C CYS A 120 6.39 15.82 -19.42
N GLU A 121 6.77 14.57 -19.62
CA GLU A 121 6.69 13.53 -18.60
C GLU A 121 8.00 13.54 -17.79
N CYS A 122 7.92 14.00 -16.54
CA CYS A 122 9.10 14.20 -15.70
C CYS A 122 9.57 12.89 -15.04
N PRO A 123 10.89 12.65 -14.99
CA PRO A 123 11.44 11.53 -14.26
C PRO A 123 11.23 11.67 -12.75
N PRO A 124 11.30 10.57 -11.98
CA PRO A 124 11.12 10.59 -10.53
C PRO A 124 12.04 11.62 -9.86
N GLY A 125 11.46 12.46 -8.99
CA GLY A 125 12.18 13.53 -8.30
C GLY A 125 12.12 14.89 -8.99
N PHE A 126 11.51 14.99 -10.18
CA PHE A 126 11.33 16.27 -10.89
C PHE A 126 9.84 16.54 -11.19
N LYS A 127 9.48 17.82 -11.32
CA LYS A 127 8.13 18.31 -11.59
C LYS A 127 8.15 19.63 -12.35
N GLY A 128 6.96 20.07 -12.76
CA GLY A 128 6.77 21.31 -13.52
C GLY A 128 6.61 21.05 -15.03
N PRO A 129 6.20 22.08 -15.79
CA PRO A 129 5.88 21.95 -17.22
C PRO A 129 7.09 21.54 -18.08
N ASP A 130 8.31 21.84 -17.63
CA ASP A 130 9.57 21.52 -18.29
C ASP A 130 10.46 20.59 -17.44
N CYS A 131 9.94 20.03 -16.35
CA CYS A 131 10.69 19.18 -15.41
C CYS A 131 11.91 19.86 -14.74
N SER A 132 11.97 21.18 -14.70
CA SER A 132 13.07 21.93 -14.07
C SER A 132 13.06 21.89 -12.55
N LYS A 133 11.91 21.67 -11.90
CA LYS A 133 11.76 21.76 -10.45
C LYS A 133 11.99 20.40 -9.78
N ILE A 134 12.74 20.36 -8.69
CA ILE A 134 12.91 19.16 -7.87
C ILE A 134 11.70 18.98 -6.96
N VAL A 135 11.19 17.75 -6.86
CA VAL A 135 10.15 17.37 -5.89
C VAL A 135 10.78 17.39 -4.50
N GLN A 136 10.31 18.28 -3.63
CA GLN A 136 10.82 18.36 -2.27
C GLN A 136 10.34 17.15 -1.44
N PRO A 137 11.15 16.62 -0.51
CA PRO A 137 10.80 15.41 0.21
C PRO A 137 9.50 15.50 1.03
N CYS A 138 9.09 16.68 1.50
CA CYS A 138 7.82 16.82 2.21
C CYS A 138 6.59 16.80 1.32
N GLU A 139 6.73 16.94 0.00
CA GLU A 139 5.60 16.88 -0.94
C GLU A 139 5.07 15.46 -1.13
N ILE A 140 5.87 14.45 -0.78
CA ILE A 140 5.46 13.03 -0.78
C ILE A 140 4.92 12.56 0.58
N GLU A 141 4.69 13.50 1.51
CA GLU A 141 4.14 13.26 2.85
C GLU A 141 4.80 12.06 3.58
N PRO A 142 6.13 12.12 3.82
CA PRO A 142 6.87 10.96 4.34
C PRO A 142 6.57 10.68 5.82
N CYS A 143 6.10 11.69 6.58
CA CYS A 143 5.81 11.59 8.00
C CYS A 143 4.46 10.91 8.25
N LYS A 144 4.46 9.86 9.07
CA LYS A 144 3.28 9.08 9.47
C LYS A 144 2.60 9.69 10.70
N ASN A 145 1.42 9.17 11.03
CA ASN A 145 0.66 9.53 12.24
C ASN A 145 0.47 11.04 12.45
N ASN A 146 0.21 11.78 11.36
CA ASN A 146 0.06 13.23 11.34
C ASN A 146 1.30 14.00 11.85
N GLY A 147 2.50 13.44 11.67
CA GLY A 147 3.75 14.16 11.89
C GLY A 147 3.91 15.31 10.88
N VAL A 148 4.42 16.45 11.34
CA VAL A 148 4.67 17.62 10.49
C VAL A 148 6.01 17.44 9.78
N CYS A 149 5.99 17.35 8.46
CA CYS A 149 7.21 17.28 7.66
C CYS A 149 7.85 18.67 7.49
N VAL A 150 9.17 18.74 7.67
CA VAL A 150 9.96 19.95 7.45
C VAL A 150 11.09 19.65 6.48
N ASN A 151 11.11 20.33 5.33
CA ASN A 151 12.19 20.21 4.36
C ASN A 151 13.49 20.79 4.95
N LYS A 152 14.62 20.15 4.63
CA LYS A 152 15.97 20.57 5.00
C LYS A 152 16.81 20.76 3.73
N LYS A 153 17.90 21.53 3.85
CA LYS A 153 18.83 21.74 2.73
C LYS A 153 19.38 20.40 2.20
N GLY A 154 19.63 20.34 0.89
CA GLY A 154 20.19 19.15 0.23
C GLY A 154 19.22 18.00 0.02
N GLY A 155 17.92 18.26 -0.13
CA GLY A 155 16.91 17.22 -0.40
C GLY A 155 16.63 16.31 0.80
N LYS A 156 16.91 16.77 2.02
CA LYS A 156 16.63 16.05 3.27
C LYS A 156 15.32 16.53 3.88
N PHE A 157 14.78 15.79 4.83
CA PHE A 157 13.63 16.22 5.63
C PHE A 157 13.74 15.75 7.07
N THR A 158 12.88 16.29 7.92
CA THR A 158 12.69 15.84 9.30
C THR A 158 11.21 15.82 9.62
N CYS A 159 10.76 14.78 10.32
CA CYS A 159 9.40 14.71 10.84
C CYS A 159 9.35 15.19 12.28
N LYS A 160 8.49 16.18 12.55
CA LYS A 160 8.09 16.55 13.90
C LYS A 160 6.88 15.72 14.30
N CYS A 161 7.09 14.76 15.19
CA CYS A 161 6.06 13.80 15.57
C CYS A 161 5.00 14.42 16.48
N LYS A 162 3.75 14.00 16.26
CA LYS A 162 2.64 14.32 17.15
C LYS A 162 2.79 13.53 18.46
N GLU A 163 2.19 14.06 19.53
CA GLU A 163 2.16 13.43 20.86
C GLU A 163 1.80 11.93 20.79
N GLY A 164 2.57 11.09 21.49
CA GLY A 164 2.41 9.64 21.50
C GLY A 164 3.11 8.91 20.35
N PHE A 165 3.88 9.59 19.50
CA PHE A 165 4.66 8.99 18.41
C PHE A 165 6.11 9.48 18.38
N ARG A 166 7.01 8.60 17.94
CA ARG A 166 8.45 8.84 17.78
C ARG A 166 8.99 8.12 16.54
N GLY A 167 10.28 8.30 16.28
CA GLY A 167 10.98 7.72 15.13
C GLY A 167 11.15 8.70 13.99
N LEU A 168 12.03 8.35 13.03
CA LEU A 168 12.38 9.23 11.91
C LEU A 168 11.16 9.62 11.07
N LEU A 169 10.19 8.71 10.96
CA LEU A 169 8.95 8.89 10.20
C LEU A 169 7.72 8.99 11.11
N CYS A 170 7.87 9.11 12.43
CA CYS A 170 6.76 9.13 13.39
C CYS A 170 5.85 7.88 13.34
N ASP A 171 6.41 6.75 12.97
CA ASP A 171 5.75 5.45 12.80
C ASP A 171 5.72 4.61 14.09
N MET A 172 6.58 4.93 15.06
CA MET A 172 6.63 4.24 16.34
C MET A 172 5.76 4.96 17.38
N ARG A 173 5.10 4.20 18.27
CA ARG A 173 4.40 4.77 19.44
C ARG A 173 5.42 5.13 20.54
N ASP A 174 5.15 6.23 21.24
CA ASP A 174 5.98 6.78 22.31
C ASP A 174 5.27 6.73 23.66
N GLY A 175 6.02 6.72 24.76
CA GLY A 175 5.51 6.61 26.12
C GLY A 175 4.68 5.37 26.42
N LEU A 176 3.58 5.53 27.18
CA LEU A 176 2.71 4.42 27.59
C LEU A 176 2.02 3.73 26.40
N TYR A 177 1.83 4.45 25.29
CA TYR A 177 1.30 3.88 24.04
C TYR A 177 2.29 2.90 23.37
N GLY A 178 3.56 2.93 23.75
CA GLY A 178 4.58 1.96 23.34
C GLY A 178 4.62 0.67 24.18
N SER A 179 3.79 0.55 25.23
CA SER A 179 3.73 -0.67 26.05
C SER A 179 3.01 -1.80 25.31
N GLU A 180 3.71 -2.92 25.10
CA GLU A 180 3.12 -4.15 24.52
C GLU A 180 2.02 -4.76 25.40
N ILE A 181 2.05 -4.47 26.71
CA ILE A 181 1.04 -4.93 27.68
C ILE A 181 -0.26 -4.13 27.52
N LEU A 182 -0.16 -2.81 27.35
CA LEU A 182 -1.32 -1.92 27.23
C LEU A 182 -1.87 -1.84 25.79
N ASN A 183 -1.02 -1.93 24.77
CA ASN A 183 -1.39 -1.81 23.35
C ASN A 183 -2.28 -2.96 22.84
N GLN A 184 -2.52 -3.99 23.65
CA GLN A 184 -3.41 -5.09 23.32
C GLN A 184 -4.86 -4.87 23.80
N GLN A 185 -5.15 -3.79 24.51
CA GLN A 185 -6.46 -3.50 25.09
C GLN A 185 -6.82 -2.03 24.82
N GLN A 186 -7.73 -1.80 23.88
CA GLN A 186 -8.21 -0.47 23.53
C GLN A 186 -8.90 0.11 24.77
N ASN A 187 -8.31 1.17 25.35
CA ASN A 187 -8.75 1.98 26.52
C ASN A 187 -7.90 1.91 27.80
N TYR A 188 -7.00 0.93 27.98
CA TYR A 188 -6.20 0.84 29.22
C TYR A 188 -5.13 1.94 29.35
N THR A 189 -4.50 2.34 28.25
CA THR A 189 -3.55 3.47 28.25
C THR A 189 -4.23 4.77 28.66
N VAL A 190 -5.41 5.05 28.10
CA VAL A 190 -6.19 6.27 28.39
C VAL A 190 -6.65 6.28 29.85
N GLN A 191 -7.08 5.12 30.37
CA GLN A 191 -7.48 4.97 31.76
C GLN A 191 -6.31 5.17 32.73
N LEU A 192 -5.13 4.63 32.40
CA LEU A 192 -3.91 4.83 33.20
C LEU A 192 -3.44 6.29 33.19
N GLU A 193 -3.46 6.96 32.04
CA GLU A 193 -3.12 8.39 31.95
C GLU A 193 -4.06 9.25 32.80
N LYS A 194 -5.34 8.87 32.89
CA LYS A 194 -6.32 9.53 33.78
C LYS A 194 -5.96 9.35 35.26
N TRP A 195 -5.54 8.16 35.67
CA TRP A 195 -5.08 7.91 37.05
C TRP A 195 -3.76 8.60 37.38
N LEU A 196 -2.87 8.76 36.40
CA LEU A 196 -1.57 9.43 36.54
C LEU A 196 -1.66 10.96 36.52
N GLY A 197 -2.86 11.54 36.62
CA GLY A 197 -3.05 13.00 36.62
C GLY A 197 -2.72 13.68 35.29
N GLY A 198 -2.78 12.96 34.17
CA GLY A 198 -2.56 13.53 32.84
C GLY A 198 -1.11 13.75 32.44
N VAL A 199 -0.13 13.12 33.11
CA VAL A 199 1.27 13.09 32.66
C VAL A 199 1.38 12.21 31.42
N LYS A 200 1.75 12.80 30.28
CA LYS A 200 1.74 12.13 28.96
C LYS A 200 3.12 11.74 28.41
N SER A 201 4.20 12.21 29.03
CA SER A 201 5.58 11.98 28.55
C SER A 201 6.29 10.92 29.41
N TRP A 202 6.12 9.65 29.06
CA TRP A 202 6.80 8.53 29.72
C TRP A 202 7.95 8.00 28.87
N LYS A 203 9.03 7.56 29.49
CA LYS A 203 10.15 6.90 28.80
C LYS A 203 10.41 5.52 29.40
N LEU A 204 10.48 4.50 28.56
CA LEU A 204 10.78 3.13 29.01
C LEU A 204 12.22 3.07 29.54
N CYS A 205 12.39 2.77 30.83
CA CYS A 205 13.71 2.57 31.44
C CYS A 205 14.13 1.09 31.48
N TYR A 206 13.18 0.16 31.64
CA TYR A 206 13.46 -1.27 31.71
C TYR A 206 12.31 -2.10 31.13
N ARG A 207 12.65 -3.22 30.49
CA ARG A 207 11.70 -4.25 30.05
C ARG A 207 12.26 -5.63 30.34
N ALA A 208 11.54 -6.44 31.10
CA ALA A 208 12.03 -7.75 31.54
C ALA A 208 12.31 -8.72 30.38
N THR A 209 11.47 -8.74 29.34
CA THR A 209 11.64 -9.61 28.16
C THR A 209 12.90 -9.31 27.37
N ASP A 210 13.28 -8.05 27.26
CA ASP A 210 14.46 -7.63 26.48
C ASP A 210 15.77 -7.83 27.26
N ASN A 211 15.67 -7.93 28.59
CA ASN A 211 16.83 -7.96 29.49
C ASN A 211 16.94 -9.26 30.30
N GLY A 212 16.18 -10.29 29.90
CA GLY A 212 16.24 -11.63 30.51
C GLY A 212 15.89 -11.66 32.00
N TRP A 213 14.99 -10.79 32.45
CA TRP A 213 14.53 -10.70 33.85
C TRP A 213 15.62 -10.39 34.89
N LYS A 214 16.74 -9.81 34.45
CA LYS A 214 17.88 -9.48 35.32
C LYS A 214 17.64 -8.21 36.15
N GLY A 215 17.45 -8.37 37.46
CA GLY A 215 17.19 -7.26 38.39
C GLY A 215 18.28 -6.19 38.44
N PHE A 216 19.57 -6.54 38.31
CA PHE A 216 20.64 -5.54 38.29
C PHE A 216 20.56 -4.58 37.09
N ILE A 217 20.02 -5.03 35.94
CA ILE A 217 19.82 -4.17 34.76
C ILE A 217 18.67 -3.19 35.02
N PHE A 218 17.65 -3.61 35.76
CA PHE A 218 16.60 -2.72 36.22
C PHE A 218 17.19 -1.62 37.11
N HIS A 219 17.95 -1.99 38.15
CA HIS A 219 18.55 -1.03 39.07
C HIS A 219 19.45 -0.02 38.35
N HIS A 220 20.38 -0.49 37.50
CA HIS A 220 21.24 0.39 36.71
C HIS A 220 20.46 1.35 35.80
N ARG A 221 19.27 0.98 35.31
CA ARG A 221 18.54 1.76 34.31
C ARG A 221 17.36 2.54 34.87
N CYS A 222 16.81 2.19 36.02
CA CYS A 222 15.59 2.79 36.57
C CYS A 222 15.79 3.41 37.96
N ASP A 223 16.87 3.09 38.68
CA ASP A 223 17.19 3.76 39.94
C ASP A 223 17.34 5.27 39.73
N TYR A 224 16.96 6.03 40.76
CA TYR A 224 16.99 7.50 40.75
C TYR A 224 16.08 8.18 39.72
N LYS A 225 15.22 7.43 39.00
CA LYS A 225 14.19 8.00 38.11
C LYS A 225 12.89 8.19 38.86
N THR A 226 12.27 9.36 38.71
CA THR A 226 10.95 9.70 39.26
C THR A 226 10.26 10.74 38.37
N PRO A 227 8.93 10.69 38.19
CA PRO A 227 8.03 9.62 38.63
C PRO A 227 8.20 8.35 37.78
N THR A 228 7.79 7.20 38.32
CA THR A 228 7.87 5.90 37.67
C THR A 228 6.51 5.19 37.66
N VAL A 229 6.28 4.45 36.58
CA VAL A 229 5.09 3.62 36.41
C VAL A 229 5.54 2.24 35.95
N THR A 230 5.11 1.22 36.69
CA THR A 230 5.40 -0.19 36.42
C THR A 230 4.13 -0.84 35.92
N ILE A 231 4.20 -1.58 34.82
CA ILE A 231 3.08 -2.31 34.22
C ILE A 231 3.48 -3.76 34.09
N ILE A 232 2.68 -4.67 34.65
CA ILE A 232 2.96 -6.10 34.73
C ILE A 232 1.76 -6.86 34.17
N ARG A 233 2.04 -7.92 33.41
CA ARG A 233 1.05 -8.88 32.95
C ARG A 233 1.36 -10.25 33.53
N CYS A 234 0.45 -10.79 34.35
CA CYS A 234 0.44 -12.21 34.77
C CYS A 234 -0.76 -12.90 34.09
N ARG A 235 -0.50 -13.82 33.15
CA ARG A 235 -1.55 -14.51 32.36
C ARG A 235 -2.57 -13.51 31.77
N SER A 236 -3.83 -13.55 32.24
CA SER A 236 -4.93 -12.67 31.82
C SER A 236 -5.05 -11.38 32.63
N TYR A 237 -4.23 -11.20 33.68
CA TYR A 237 -4.29 -10.06 34.59
C TYR A 237 -3.25 -9.00 34.25
N ILE A 238 -3.66 -7.73 34.24
CA ILE A 238 -2.78 -6.57 34.09
C ILE A 238 -2.93 -5.68 35.32
N PHE A 239 -1.80 -5.44 35.98
CA PHE A 239 -1.71 -4.62 37.19
C PHE A 239 -0.38 -3.87 37.20
N GLY A 240 -0.23 -2.94 38.13
CA GLY A 240 0.97 -2.15 38.22
C GLY A 240 0.99 -1.21 39.41
N ALA A 241 2.05 -0.43 39.47
CA ALA A 241 2.26 0.56 40.52
C ALA A 241 2.73 1.88 39.92
N TYR A 242 2.37 2.98 40.57
CA TYR A 242 2.93 4.30 40.32
C TYR A 242 3.67 4.77 41.58
N SER A 243 4.85 5.32 41.39
CA SER A 243 5.64 5.94 42.45
C SER A 243 6.20 7.29 41.97
N ASN A 244 6.07 8.31 42.80
CA ASN A 244 6.75 9.59 42.62
C ASN A 244 8.07 9.68 43.40
N ILE A 245 8.59 8.54 43.88
CA ILE A 245 9.85 8.41 44.61
C ILE A 245 10.82 7.52 43.82
N PRO A 246 12.11 7.87 43.71
CA PRO A 246 13.11 7.08 42.98
C PRO A 246 13.39 5.71 43.60
N PHE A 247 13.78 4.72 42.77
CA PHE A 247 14.12 3.35 43.19
C PHE A 247 15.46 3.18 43.95
N GLY A 248 16.06 4.26 44.45
CA GLY A 248 17.31 4.20 45.21
C GLY A 248 17.50 5.48 46.02
N GLY A 249 17.54 5.35 47.34
CA GLY A 249 17.76 6.46 48.27
C GLY A 249 17.29 6.11 49.67
N SER A 250 18.25 5.78 50.54
CA SER A 250 18.10 5.27 51.91
C SER A 250 17.49 3.86 52.05
N ALA A 251 17.93 3.13 53.09
CA ALA A 251 17.55 1.75 53.39
C ALA A 251 16.03 1.54 53.60
N GLU A 252 15.27 2.62 53.77
CA GLU A 252 13.82 2.59 54.03
C GLU A 252 12.97 2.58 52.75
N THR A 253 13.47 3.05 51.60
CA THR A 253 12.74 2.98 50.31
C THR A 253 12.98 1.67 49.57
N VAL A 254 14.11 1.01 49.84
CA VAL A 254 14.45 -0.30 49.28
C VAL A 254 13.40 -1.34 49.71
N ASP A 255 12.91 -1.28 50.95
CA ASP A 255 12.01 -2.27 51.54
C ASP A 255 10.61 -2.30 50.91
N MET A 256 10.06 -1.16 50.48
CA MET A 256 8.67 -1.09 50.01
C MET A 256 8.44 -1.79 48.66
N LEU A 257 9.42 -1.73 47.76
CA LEU A 257 9.32 -2.33 46.42
C LEU A 257 10.03 -3.68 46.31
N TYR A 258 11.03 -3.96 47.16
CA TYR A 258 11.50 -5.33 47.37
C TYR A 258 10.34 -6.21 47.85
N THR A 259 9.48 -5.69 48.74
CA THR A 259 8.35 -6.47 49.24
C THR A 259 7.21 -6.61 48.21
N LEU A 260 6.99 -5.61 47.35
CA LEU A 260 6.08 -5.75 46.20
C LEU A 260 6.60 -6.77 45.15
N MET A 261 7.93 -6.91 45.02
CA MET A 261 8.56 -7.95 44.19
C MET A 261 8.60 -9.33 44.88
N LEU A 262 8.67 -9.41 46.21
CA LEU A 262 8.64 -10.66 46.98
C LEU A 262 7.26 -11.32 47.00
N VAL A 263 6.17 -10.54 46.85
CA VAL A 263 4.80 -11.07 46.65
C VAL A 263 4.60 -11.67 45.24
N MET A 264 5.58 -11.54 44.34
CA MET A 264 5.43 -11.80 42.90
C MET A 264 6.41 -12.83 42.36
N VAL A 265 6.63 -13.92 43.10
CA VAL A 265 7.17 -15.18 42.57
C VAL A 265 6.27 -16.30 43.10
N PRO A 266 5.83 -17.23 42.25
CA PRO A 266 4.91 -18.28 42.68
C PRO A 266 5.60 -19.20 43.71
N HIS A 267 4.97 -19.33 44.88
CA HIS A 267 5.39 -20.14 46.03
C HIS A 267 6.91 -20.31 46.25
N LEU A 268 7.54 -19.32 46.89
CA LEU A 268 8.75 -19.54 47.68
C LEU A 268 8.34 -20.07 49.06
N VAL A 269 8.03 -21.37 49.17
CA VAL A 269 8.02 -22.05 50.47
C VAL A 269 9.42 -22.59 50.70
N VAL A 270 10.21 -21.94 51.56
CA VAL A 270 11.44 -22.52 52.07
C VAL A 270 11.06 -23.60 53.07
N LYS A 271 11.12 -24.88 52.67
CA LYS A 271 11.21 -26.02 53.60
C LYS A 271 12.60 -26.62 53.49
N HIS A 272 13.35 -26.59 54.60
CA HIS A 272 14.64 -27.26 54.78
C HIS A 272 15.72 -27.00 53.70
N ASN A 273 15.95 -25.73 53.34
CA ASN A 273 17.12 -25.31 52.53
C ASN A 273 17.34 -26.07 51.21
N LYS A 274 16.27 -26.56 50.57
CA LYS A 274 16.30 -27.02 49.16
C LYS A 274 15.30 -26.23 48.34
N ILE A 275 15.74 -25.75 47.18
CA ILE A 275 14.94 -24.97 46.23
C ILE A 275 14.18 -25.96 45.32
N GLU A 276 12.85 -25.99 45.39
CA GLU A 276 11.99 -26.66 44.42
C GLU A 276 11.05 -25.64 43.74
N ASN A 277 11.04 -25.62 42.40
CA ASN A 277 10.26 -24.69 41.58
C ASN A 277 8.80 -25.17 41.46
N ASN A 278 7.83 -24.47 42.05
CA ASN A 278 6.42 -24.68 41.76
C ASN A 278 5.68 -23.37 41.46
N ALA A 279 5.58 -23.07 40.16
CA ALA A 279 5.26 -21.74 39.66
C ALA A 279 3.82 -21.55 39.17
N ASN A 280 2.78 -21.72 40.02
CA ASN A 280 1.39 -21.81 39.52
C ASN A 280 0.30 -20.85 40.06
N GLU A 281 0.56 -19.95 41.01
CA GLU A 281 -0.46 -19.01 41.53
C GLU A 281 0.06 -17.55 41.63
N CYS A 282 -0.76 -16.58 41.20
CA CYS A 282 -0.50 -15.13 41.30
C CYS A 282 -1.47 -14.57 42.36
N THR A 283 -0.98 -14.30 43.58
CA THR A 283 -1.78 -13.74 44.68
C THR A 283 -1.26 -12.35 45.04
N ALA A 284 -2.09 -11.32 44.97
CA ALA A 284 -1.75 -9.98 45.44
C ALA A 284 -2.28 -9.79 46.88
N CYS A 285 -1.41 -9.92 47.87
CA CYS A 285 -1.74 -9.62 49.26
C CYS A 285 -1.19 -8.23 49.64
N THR A 286 -2.05 -7.31 50.05
CA THR A 286 -1.65 -6.09 50.76
C THR A 286 -1.89 -6.28 52.24
N SER A 287 -0.99 -6.97 52.93
CA SER A 287 -1.00 -7.03 54.40
C SER A 287 0.07 -6.09 54.94
N GLY A 288 -0.33 -5.00 55.60
CA GLY A 288 0.53 -4.25 56.52
C GLY A 288 1.59 -3.31 55.92
N PHE A 289 1.36 -2.68 54.76
CA PHE A 289 2.32 -1.74 54.17
C PHE A 289 1.93 -0.28 54.40
N ASN A 290 2.79 0.47 55.11
CA ASN A 290 2.75 1.93 55.16
C ASN A 290 3.21 2.49 53.82
N LEU A 291 2.34 2.56 52.81
CA LEU A 291 2.63 3.22 51.54
C LEU A 291 3.08 4.67 51.81
N VAL A 292 4.07 5.16 51.06
CA VAL A 292 4.55 6.55 51.19
C VAL A 292 3.47 7.50 50.65
N PRO A 293 3.39 8.77 51.10
CA PRO A 293 2.46 9.73 50.53
C PRO A 293 2.71 9.84 49.02
N ARG A 294 1.67 9.61 48.19
CA ARG A 294 1.65 9.71 46.71
C ARG A 294 2.10 8.48 45.88
N ALA A 295 2.08 7.27 46.45
CA ALA A 295 2.13 6.02 45.69
C ALA A 295 0.75 5.33 45.62
N PHE A 296 0.44 4.64 44.52
CA PHE A 296 -0.78 3.83 44.38
C PHE A 296 -0.55 2.57 43.54
N VAL A 297 -1.34 1.52 43.83
CA VAL A 297 -1.39 0.27 43.06
C VAL A 297 -2.68 0.23 42.28
N TYR A 298 -2.63 -0.29 41.05
CA TYR A 298 -3.80 -0.37 40.18
C TYR A 298 -3.93 -1.75 39.53
N SER A 299 -5.17 -2.18 39.32
CA SER A 299 -5.53 -3.40 38.60
C SER A 299 -6.63 -3.10 37.57
N PHE A 300 -6.37 -3.39 36.30
CA PHE A 300 -7.36 -3.18 35.25
C PHE A 300 -8.49 -4.21 35.28
N ASN A 301 -8.18 -5.43 35.68
CA ASN A 301 -9.13 -6.55 35.65
C ASN A 301 -10.27 -6.39 36.66
N ASN A 302 -10.03 -5.70 37.78
CA ASN A 302 -11.03 -5.48 38.82
C ASN A 302 -11.51 -4.03 38.88
N GLY A 303 -10.96 -3.12 38.04
CA GLY A 303 -11.23 -1.69 38.11
C GLY A 303 -10.77 -1.02 39.41
N VAL A 304 -9.92 -1.71 40.19
CA VAL A 304 -9.52 -1.28 41.53
C VAL A 304 -8.24 -0.45 41.44
N VAL A 305 -8.34 0.78 41.94
CA VAL A 305 -7.18 1.58 42.35
C VAL A 305 -7.15 1.52 43.87
N ILE A 306 -6.08 1.01 44.45
CA ILE A 306 -5.88 1.01 45.89
C ILE A 306 -4.97 2.21 46.20
N PRO A 307 -5.53 3.36 46.60
CA PRO A 307 -4.73 4.42 47.17
C PRO A 307 -4.15 3.97 48.52
N ASN A 308 -3.01 4.55 48.89
CA ASN A 308 -2.50 4.51 50.26
C ASN A 308 -3.62 4.82 51.29
N PRO A 309 -3.71 4.13 52.46
CA PRO A 309 -4.62 4.50 53.56
C PRO A 309 -4.25 5.87 54.13
N GLY A 310 -4.65 6.90 53.39
CA GLY A 310 -4.56 8.31 53.72
C GLY A 310 -5.60 9.12 52.97
N PHE A 311 -6.36 8.53 52.03
CA PHE A 311 -7.50 9.16 51.37
C PHE A 311 -8.42 8.08 50.74
N ALA A 312 -9.34 7.53 51.52
CA ALA A 312 -10.46 6.72 51.00
C ALA A 312 -11.62 6.69 51.99
N ASP A 313 -12.65 7.49 51.74
CA ASP A 313 -13.99 7.20 52.27
C ASP A 313 -14.83 6.56 51.16
N THR A 314 -15.01 5.24 51.31
CA THR A 314 -16.23 4.44 51.05
C THR A 314 -16.32 3.48 49.86
N ILE A 315 -16.20 2.20 50.22
CA ILE A 315 -16.77 1.01 49.55
C ILE A 315 -17.98 0.56 50.41
N PRO A 316 -19.12 0.11 49.84
CA PRO A 316 -20.17 -0.59 50.59
C PRO A 316 -19.90 -2.11 50.67
N ASN A 317 -20.02 -2.68 51.86
CA ASN A 317 -19.84 -4.10 52.14
C ASN A 317 -21.12 -4.90 51.87
N ASN A 318 -20.99 -5.93 51.03
CA ASN A 318 -21.71 -7.21 51.22
C ASN A 318 -20.98 -8.34 50.49
N VAL A 319 -19.77 -8.65 50.96
CA VAL A 319 -19.14 -9.98 50.93
C VAL A 319 -18.28 -10.10 52.19
N ASN A 320 -18.64 -11.04 53.06
CA ASN A 320 -17.98 -11.60 54.25
C ASN A 320 -16.75 -10.87 54.86
N ASP A 321 -16.89 -10.47 56.13
CA ASP A 321 -15.97 -9.62 56.90
C ASP A 321 -14.63 -10.27 57.28
N ASN A 322 -13.54 -9.49 57.16
CA ASN A 322 -12.72 -9.21 58.35
C ASN A 322 -11.99 -7.84 58.33
N CYS A 323 -12.59 -6.80 57.73
CA CYS A 323 -12.11 -5.40 57.86
C CYS A 323 -13.28 -4.42 57.64
N ASN A 324 -14.01 -4.14 58.73
CA ASN A 324 -15.22 -3.30 58.86
C ASN A 324 -15.08 -1.89 58.24
N GLN A 325 -16.00 -1.44 57.37
CA GLN A 325 -17.30 -0.78 57.65
C GLN A 325 -17.23 0.48 58.52
N ASN A 326 -17.31 1.66 57.87
CA ASN A 326 -18.12 2.85 58.23
C ASN A 326 -17.62 4.09 57.44
N LEU A 327 -18.31 4.56 56.38
CA LEU A 327 -18.50 6.02 56.14
C LEU A 327 -19.38 6.47 54.94
N ALA A 328 -20.25 5.67 54.30
CA ALA A 328 -20.97 6.19 53.12
C ALA A 328 -22.24 6.98 53.51
N ARG A 329 -22.17 8.32 53.66
CA ARG A 329 -23.36 9.21 53.63
C ARG A 329 -23.09 10.63 53.08
N ARG A 330 -23.96 11.02 52.14
CA ARG A 330 -24.36 12.37 51.64
C ARG A 330 -23.72 12.89 50.34
N LEU A 331 -24.53 12.79 49.28
CA LEU A 331 -24.58 13.65 48.08
C LEU A 331 -24.82 15.14 48.47
N HIS A 332 -24.43 16.11 47.61
CA HIS A 332 -25.25 17.24 47.06
C HIS A 332 -24.39 18.21 46.15
N HIS A 333 -24.97 18.64 45.02
CA HIS A 333 -24.50 19.58 43.96
C HIS A 333 -24.66 21.09 44.35
N PRO A 334 -24.58 22.13 43.45
CA PRO A 334 -23.59 22.69 42.46
C PRO A 334 -23.35 24.23 42.71
N PRO A 335 -23.25 25.21 41.75
CA PRO A 335 -22.34 25.51 40.61
C PRO A 335 -21.59 26.90 40.75
N ASN A 336 -20.72 27.29 39.77
CA ASN A 336 -20.84 28.50 38.92
C ASN A 336 -19.48 28.94 38.26
N PRO A 337 -19.42 29.21 36.94
CA PRO A 337 -18.31 29.91 36.29
C PRO A 337 -18.74 31.26 35.66
N SER A 338 -17.86 32.26 35.69
CA SER A 338 -18.18 33.62 35.21
C SER A 338 -17.17 34.18 34.19
N TYR A 339 -17.71 34.60 33.03
CA TYR A 339 -17.35 35.73 32.13
C TYR A 339 -16.03 35.68 31.30
N ALA A 340 -15.92 36.16 30.03
CA ALA A 340 -16.84 36.78 29.07
C ALA A 340 -16.23 36.92 27.64
N LYS A 341 -17.11 37.28 26.67
CA LYS A 341 -16.97 38.10 25.43
C LYS A 341 -16.95 37.45 24.01
N LYS A 342 -17.85 37.97 23.15
CA LYS A 342 -17.95 37.97 21.65
C LYS A 342 -17.71 39.45 21.17
N PRO A 343 -17.56 39.84 19.86
CA PRO A 343 -17.88 39.13 18.59
C PRO A 343 -16.90 39.32 17.38
N SER A 344 -17.10 38.53 16.31
CA SER A 344 -16.95 38.92 14.88
C SER A 344 -17.51 37.79 14.00
N VAL A 345 -18.45 38.10 13.08
CA VAL A 345 -19.06 37.11 12.18
C VAL A 345 -18.08 36.81 11.05
N ARG A 346 -17.71 35.54 10.91
CA ARG A 346 -16.71 35.06 9.94
C ARG A 346 -17.40 34.31 8.78
N PRO A 347 -16.85 34.36 7.55
CA PRO A 347 -17.41 33.66 6.38
C PRO A 347 -17.75 32.18 6.60
N CYS A 348 -16.92 31.45 7.36
CA CYS A 348 -17.15 30.04 7.70
C CYS A 348 -18.36 29.76 8.61
N ASP A 349 -18.91 30.78 9.29
CA ASP A 349 -20.11 30.65 10.13
C ASP A 349 -21.36 30.26 9.31
N SER A 350 -21.33 30.49 7.99
CA SER A 350 -22.39 30.10 7.05
C SER A 350 -22.35 28.62 6.62
N GLY A 351 -21.35 27.85 7.08
CA GLY A 351 -21.18 26.43 6.75
C GLY A 351 -21.06 26.13 5.24
N PRO A 352 -20.16 26.80 4.49
CA PRO A 352 -20.12 26.68 3.04
C PRO A 352 -19.54 25.35 2.54
N CYS A 353 -18.73 24.66 3.35
CA CYS A 353 -18.10 23.39 2.98
C CYS A 353 -19.05 22.19 3.17
N LYS A 354 -19.27 21.44 2.09
CA LYS A 354 -20.12 20.24 2.05
C LYS A 354 -19.32 18.97 2.38
N ASN A 355 -20.03 17.86 2.58
CA ASN A 355 -19.47 16.52 2.78
C ASN A 355 -18.41 16.42 3.91
N GLY A 356 -18.55 17.24 4.96
CA GLY A 356 -17.62 17.26 6.10
C GLY A 356 -16.30 18.00 5.84
N GLY A 357 -16.25 18.84 4.80
CA GLY A 357 -15.10 19.71 4.53
C GLY A 357 -14.86 20.72 5.65
N ASN A 358 -13.59 20.91 6.01
CA ASN A 358 -13.21 21.84 7.07
C ASN A 358 -13.00 23.24 6.49
N CYS A 359 -13.74 24.22 7.00
CA CYS A 359 -13.70 25.61 6.52
C CYS A 359 -12.61 26.41 7.25
N THR A 360 -11.86 27.23 6.52
CA THR A 360 -10.92 28.20 7.08
C THR A 360 -11.12 29.60 6.48
N ASP A 361 -11.20 30.62 7.33
CA ASP A 361 -11.28 32.03 6.92
C ASP A 361 -9.88 32.57 6.60
N ASP A 362 -9.72 33.27 5.48
CA ASP A 362 -8.46 33.90 5.05
C ASP A 362 -8.31 35.35 5.52
N GLY A 363 -9.15 35.77 6.48
CA GLY A 363 -8.99 37.00 7.25
C GLY A 363 -9.57 38.26 6.61
N ILE A 364 -9.95 38.26 5.33
CA ILE A 364 -10.61 39.40 4.68
C ILE A 364 -11.63 38.89 3.63
N LYS A 365 -12.85 38.61 4.08
CA LYS A 365 -14.08 38.30 3.29
C LYS A 365 -14.13 37.00 2.44
N CYS A 366 -13.15 36.10 2.45
CA CYS A 366 -13.24 34.81 1.74
C CYS A 366 -13.12 33.58 2.69
N PHE A 367 -13.52 32.40 2.19
CA PHE A 367 -13.42 31.11 2.89
C PHE A 367 -12.78 30.05 1.98
N GLN A 368 -12.08 29.09 2.57
CA GLN A 368 -11.54 27.93 1.87
C GLN A 368 -11.99 26.62 2.52
N CYS A 369 -12.41 25.66 1.69
CA CYS A 369 -12.81 24.34 2.14
C CYS A 369 -11.71 23.32 1.92
N LYS A 370 -11.23 22.71 3.01
CA LYS A 370 -10.36 21.54 2.96
C LYS A 370 -11.22 20.27 2.91
N CYS A 371 -11.23 19.62 1.76
CA CYS A 371 -12.10 18.48 1.52
C CYS A 371 -11.60 17.17 2.13
N PRO A 372 -12.51 16.33 2.68
CA PRO A 372 -12.15 15.00 3.16
C PRO A 372 -11.78 14.08 1.99
N PRO A 373 -11.04 12.99 2.25
CA PRO A 373 -10.70 12.01 1.22
C PRO A 373 -11.94 11.51 0.47
N GLY A 374 -11.88 11.53 -0.86
CA GLY A 374 -13.02 11.20 -1.71
C GLY A 374 -13.83 12.40 -2.18
N PHE A 375 -13.49 13.64 -1.79
CA PHE A 375 -14.13 14.86 -2.26
C PHE A 375 -13.13 15.92 -2.75
N LYS A 376 -13.51 16.74 -3.73
CA LYS A 376 -12.75 17.84 -4.34
C LYS A 376 -13.67 19.03 -4.67
N GLY A 377 -13.06 20.16 -5.04
CA GLY A 377 -13.77 21.39 -5.41
C GLY A 377 -13.83 22.43 -4.29
N PRO A 378 -14.25 23.67 -4.60
CA PRO A 378 -14.16 24.82 -3.70
C PRO A 378 -15.03 24.71 -2.45
N ASP A 379 -16.07 23.87 -2.49
CA ASP A 379 -16.98 23.58 -1.37
C ASP A 379 -17.03 22.08 -1.03
N CYS A 380 -16.15 21.25 -1.59
CA CYS A 380 -16.11 19.80 -1.37
C CYS A 380 -17.34 19.02 -1.85
N SER A 381 -18.10 19.56 -2.80
CA SER A 381 -19.27 18.89 -3.38
C SER A 381 -18.93 17.78 -4.39
N LYS A 382 -17.74 17.79 -5.02
CA LYS A 382 -17.40 16.82 -6.09
C LYS A 382 -16.71 15.59 -5.52
N ILE A 383 -17.01 14.39 -6.00
CA ILE A 383 -16.38 13.13 -5.54
C ILE A 383 -15.07 12.84 -6.33
N VAL A 384 -14.04 12.30 -5.66
CA VAL A 384 -12.80 11.81 -6.27
C VAL A 384 -12.88 10.31 -6.45
N GLU A 385 -12.81 9.86 -7.70
CA GLU A 385 -12.95 8.44 -8.04
C GLU A 385 -11.68 7.63 -7.69
N PRO A 386 -11.79 6.46 -7.04
CA PRO A 386 -10.66 5.75 -6.40
C PRO A 386 -9.49 5.33 -7.31
N CYS A 387 -9.72 5.13 -8.61
CA CYS A 387 -8.66 4.74 -9.54
C CYS A 387 -7.97 5.92 -10.25
N GLU A 388 -8.49 7.15 -10.11
CA GLU A 388 -7.85 8.35 -10.69
C GLU A 388 -6.52 8.69 -10.00
N ILE A 389 -6.39 8.32 -8.73
CA ILE A 389 -5.18 8.53 -7.91
C ILE A 389 -4.09 7.45 -8.13
N LYS A 390 -4.26 6.56 -9.11
CA LYS A 390 -3.35 5.45 -9.44
C LYS A 390 -2.79 4.74 -8.19
N PRO A 391 -3.66 4.14 -7.35
CA PRO A 391 -3.27 3.63 -6.04
C PRO A 391 -2.39 2.37 -6.10
N CYS A 392 -2.40 1.64 -7.23
CA CYS A 392 -1.63 0.42 -7.42
C CYS A 392 -0.19 0.72 -7.85
N LYS A 393 0.78 0.26 -7.07
CA LYS A 393 2.22 0.39 -7.32
C LYS A 393 2.72 -0.67 -8.33
N ASN A 394 3.97 -0.52 -8.77
CA ASN A 394 4.67 -1.46 -9.65
C ASN A 394 3.86 -1.88 -10.90
N ASN A 395 3.20 -0.89 -11.52
CA ASN A 395 2.34 -1.06 -12.69
C ASN A 395 1.18 -2.06 -12.48
N GLY A 396 0.68 -2.19 -11.24
CA GLY A 396 -0.56 -2.91 -10.96
C GLY A 396 -1.77 -2.23 -11.60
N VAL A 397 -2.73 -3.03 -12.06
CA VAL A 397 -3.96 -2.55 -12.71
C VAL A 397 -5.02 -2.26 -11.64
N CYS A 398 -5.52 -1.01 -11.58
CA CYS A 398 -6.60 -0.62 -10.66
C CYS A 398 -7.97 -0.97 -11.25
N THR A 399 -8.82 -1.60 -10.43
CA THR A 399 -10.21 -1.91 -10.78
C THR A 399 -11.16 -1.28 -9.76
N LYS A 400 -12.16 -0.53 -10.25
CA LYS A 400 -13.21 0.06 -9.40
C LYS A 400 -14.12 -1.03 -8.84
N LYS A 401 -14.53 -0.89 -7.58
CA LYS A 401 -15.51 -1.75 -6.88
C LYS A 401 -16.68 -0.91 -6.38
N LYS A 402 -17.84 -1.54 -6.16
CA LYS A 402 -19.04 -0.86 -5.63
C LYS A 402 -18.74 -0.15 -4.30
N GLY A 403 -19.32 1.04 -4.11
CA GLY A 403 -19.20 1.84 -2.88
C GLY A 403 -17.87 2.58 -2.72
N GLY A 404 -17.29 3.11 -3.80
CA GLY A 404 -16.07 3.92 -3.73
C GLY A 404 -14.81 3.13 -3.34
N LYS A 405 -14.82 1.80 -3.51
CA LYS A 405 -13.69 0.92 -3.22
C LYS A 405 -12.89 0.63 -4.50
N PHE A 406 -11.66 0.17 -4.35
CA PHE A 406 -10.83 -0.29 -5.46
C PHE A 406 -10.09 -1.59 -5.12
N ALA A 407 -9.59 -2.27 -6.15
CA ALA A 407 -8.70 -3.42 -6.00
C ALA A 407 -7.57 -3.34 -7.03
N CYS A 408 -6.37 -3.77 -6.63
CA CYS A 408 -5.20 -3.83 -7.50
C CYS A 408 -4.95 -5.24 -7.98
N LYS A 409 -4.75 -5.41 -9.29
CA LYS A 409 -4.22 -6.63 -9.89
C LYS A 409 -2.72 -6.43 -10.15
N CYS A 410 -1.88 -7.18 -9.45
CA CYS A 410 -0.43 -6.98 -9.50
C CYS A 410 0.22 -7.64 -10.72
N LYS A 411 1.25 -6.99 -11.25
CA LYS A 411 2.12 -7.55 -12.29
C LYS A 411 3.00 -8.66 -11.71
N GLU A 412 3.46 -9.58 -12.56
CA GLU A 412 4.33 -10.68 -12.16
C GLU A 412 5.56 -10.19 -11.37
N GLY A 413 5.86 -10.86 -10.24
CA GLY A 413 6.92 -10.48 -9.30
C GLY A 413 6.50 -9.55 -8.15
N PHE A 414 5.26 -9.03 -8.15
CA PHE A 414 4.76 -8.10 -7.13
C PHE A 414 3.48 -8.62 -6.44
N GLY A 415 3.31 -8.29 -5.16
CA GLY A 415 2.17 -8.69 -4.34
C GLY A 415 1.75 -7.61 -3.33
N GLY A 416 0.75 -7.93 -2.50
CA GLY A 416 0.14 -6.98 -1.57
C GLY A 416 -1.10 -6.26 -2.14
N THR A 417 -1.84 -5.55 -1.28
CA THR A 417 -3.09 -4.83 -1.65
C THR A 417 -2.86 -3.70 -2.64
N LEU A 418 -1.66 -3.11 -2.62
CA LEU A 418 -1.24 -2.03 -3.50
C LEU A 418 -0.10 -2.43 -4.43
N CYS A 419 0.22 -3.73 -4.54
CA CYS A 419 1.31 -4.23 -5.38
C CYS A 419 2.69 -3.65 -5.02
N ASP A 420 2.87 -3.22 -3.78
CA ASP A 420 4.06 -2.55 -3.25
C ASP A 420 5.10 -3.52 -2.67
N LYS A 421 4.74 -4.79 -2.46
CA LYS A 421 5.61 -5.81 -1.86
C LYS A 421 6.26 -6.68 -2.94
N ARG A 422 7.56 -6.96 -2.78
CA ARG A 422 8.32 -7.88 -3.65
C ARG A 422 8.24 -9.31 -3.11
N ASP A 423 7.75 -10.22 -3.96
CA ASP A 423 7.91 -11.69 -3.89
C ASP A 423 7.56 -12.38 -2.54
N GLY A 424 7.62 -13.72 -2.49
CA GLY A 424 7.36 -14.46 -1.24
C GLY A 424 5.91 -14.88 -1.03
N LEU A 425 5.54 -15.11 0.24
CA LEU A 425 4.19 -15.49 0.65
C LEU A 425 3.14 -14.40 0.38
N TYR A 426 3.55 -13.16 0.12
CA TYR A 426 2.66 -12.08 -0.30
C TYR A 426 2.02 -12.29 -1.67
N ARG A 427 2.50 -13.26 -2.46
CA ARG A 427 1.85 -13.71 -3.70
C ARG A 427 0.62 -14.59 -3.46
N SER A 428 0.45 -15.13 -2.24
CA SER A 428 -0.69 -15.99 -1.89
C SER A 428 -2.01 -15.25 -2.08
N GLU A 429 -2.95 -15.82 -2.83
CA GLU A 429 -4.32 -15.29 -2.91
C GLU A 429 -5.15 -15.60 -1.67
N ILE A 430 -4.72 -16.58 -0.88
CA ILE A 430 -5.34 -16.92 0.41
C ILE A 430 -4.94 -15.92 1.50
N LEU A 431 -3.65 -15.55 1.54
CA LEU A 431 -3.07 -14.68 2.56
C LEU A 431 -2.89 -13.23 2.11
N ASN A 432 -3.13 -12.90 0.83
CA ASN A 432 -3.13 -11.50 0.41
C ASN A 432 -4.07 -10.70 1.31
N GLN A 433 -3.66 -9.49 1.67
CA GLN A 433 -4.40 -8.62 2.60
C GLN A 433 -4.51 -9.14 4.06
N LYS A 434 -3.92 -10.29 4.40
CA LYS A 434 -3.85 -10.84 5.77
C LYS A 434 -2.43 -10.80 6.31
N GLU A 435 -1.82 -9.62 6.29
CA GLU A 435 -0.42 -9.38 6.66
C GLU A 435 -0.02 -9.99 8.03
N LYS A 436 -0.92 -9.91 9.02
CA LYS A 436 -0.70 -10.54 10.34
C LYS A 436 -0.40 -12.04 10.28
N TYR A 437 -0.98 -12.76 9.31
CA TYR A 437 -0.77 -14.21 9.14
C TYR A 437 0.52 -14.49 8.38
N ILE A 438 0.87 -13.67 7.39
CA ILE A 438 2.14 -13.79 6.68
C ILE A 438 3.30 -13.60 7.64
N VAL A 439 3.32 -12.50 8.41
CA VAL A 439 4.36 -12.22 9.41
C VAL A 439 4.47 -13.35 10.45
N LYS A 440 3.33 -13.91 10.88
CA LYS A 440 3.31 -15.04 11.82
C LYS A 440 3.88 -16.33 11.19
N LEU A 441 3.54 -16.60 9.93
CA LEU A 441 4.03 -17.76 9.18
C LEU A 441 5.54 -17.65 8.96
N GLU A 442 6.04 -16.51 8.48
CA GLU A 442 7.47 -16.26 8.28
C GLU A 442 8.25 -16.45 9.57
N LYS A 443 7.72 -16.00 10.71
CA LYS A 443 8.32 -16.26 12.03
C LYS A 443 8.41 -17.75 12.37
N TRP A 444 7.38 -18.54 12.04
CA TRP A 444 7.41 -19.99 12.24
C TRP A 444 8.37 -20.71 11.28
N LEU A 445 8.59 -20.13 10.11
CA LEU A 445 9.51 -20.60 9.07
C LEU A 445 10.97 -20.15 9.29
N GLY A 446 11.30 -19.64 10.47
CA GLY A 446 12.67 -19.19 10.80
C GLY A 446 13.07 -17.85 10.17
N GLY A 447 12.10 -17.04 9.73
CA GLY A 447 12.33 -15.71 9.16
C GLY A 447 12.63 -15.71 7.66
N ALA A 448 12.53 -16.84 6.97
CA ALA A 448 12.75 -16.92 5.53
C ALA A 448 11.64 -16.19 4.75
N THR A 449 12.01 -15.34 3.79
CA THR A 449 11.09 -14.49 3.01
C THR A 449 11.09 -14.75 1.51
N SER A 450 12.10 -15.45 0.98
CA SER A 450 12.32 -15.74 -0.45
C SER A 450 11.50 -16.93 -1.01
N TRP A 451 10.21 -17.00 -0.66
CA TRP A 451 9.30 -18.07 -1.07
C TRP A 451 8.80 -17.91 -2.52
N LYS A 452 8.95 -18.95 -3.34
CA LYS A 452 8.48 -18.98 -4.73
C LYS A 452 7.25 -19.87 -4.86
N LEU A 453 6.23 -19.40 -5.58
CA LEU A 453 5.04 -20.18 -5.88
C LEU A 453 5.37 -21.28 -6.90
N CYS A 454 5.23 -22.55 -6.56
CA CYS A 454 5.32 -23.65 -7.53
C CYS A 454 3.93 -24.07 -8.05
N TYR A 455 2.91 -24.02 -7.21
CA TYR A 455 1.56 -24.46 -7.56
C TYR A 455 0.47 -23.59 -6.92
N ARG A 456 -0.61 -23.42 -7.68
CA ARG A 456 -1.87 -22.77 -7.31
C ARG A 456 -2.97 -23.48 -8.07
N ALA A 457 -3.92 -24.07 -7.37
CA ALA A 457 -4.89 -24.98 -7.96
C ALA A 457 -5.84 -24.26 -8.93
N THR A 458 -6.35 -23.07 -8.58
CA THR A 458 -7.26 -22.32 -9.47
C THR A 458 -6.61 -21.82 -10.75
N PHE A 459 -5.28 -21.65 -10.76
CA PHE A 459 -4.53 -21.15 -11.91
C PHE A 459 -3.95 -22.28 -12.77
N HIS A 460 -3.39 -23.31 -12.14
CA HIS A 460 -2.73 -24.41 -12.86
C HIS A 460 -3.65 -25.60 -13.16
N GLY A 461 -4.78 -25.71 -12.46
CA GLY A 461 -5.68 -26.86 -12.51
C GLY A 461 -5.56 -27.75 -11.27
N TRP A 462 -6.59 -28.57 -11.03
CA TRP A 462 -6.81 -29.31 -9.78
C TRP A 462 -6.35 -30.77 -9.81
N ALA A 463 -5.77 -31.23 -10.92
CA ALA A 463 -5.25 -32.58 -11.02
C ALA A 463 -3.99 -32.74 -10.15
N GLY A 464 -3.91 -33.84 -9.39
CA GLY A 464 -2.74 -34.18 -8.58
C GLY A 464 -1.46 -34.26 -9.42
N SER A 465 -1.57 -34.77 -10.65
CA SER A 465 -0.45 -34.83 -11.60
C SER A 465 0.11 -33.44 -11.95
N THR A 466 -0.75 -32.43 -12.05
CA THR A 466 -0.34 -31.04 -12.28
C THR A 466 0.45 -30.49 -11.09
N PHE A 467 0.00 -30.77 -9.87
CA PHE A 467 0.74 -30.41 -8.65
C PHE A 467 2.13 -31.04 -8.64
N HIS A 468 2.20 -32.36 -8.86
CA HIS A 468 3.44 -33.13 -8.84
C HIS A 468 4.44 -32.65 -9.91
N THR A 469 3.98 -32.41 -11.14
CA THR A 469 4.83 -31.88 -12.23
C THR A 469 5.51 -30.54 -11.86
N ARG A 470 4.90 -29.75 -10.97
CA ARG A 470 5.40 -28.41 -10.63
C ARG A 470 6.14 -28.34 -9.30
N CYS A 471 5.78 -29.15 -8.32
CA CYS A 471 6.30 -29.04 -6.95
C CYS A 471 7.14 -30.21 -6.48
N ASP A 472 7.20 -31.33 -7.23
CA ASP A 472 8.10 -32.43 -6.87
C ASP A 472 9.56 -32.00 -6.86
N TYR A 473 10.33 -32.61 -5.95
CA TYR A 473 11.76 -32.36 -5.73
C TYR A 473 12.11 -30.93 -5.28
N LYS A 474 11.11 -30.11 -4.94
CA LYS A 474 11.32 -28.79 -4.31
C LYS A 474 11.23 -28.92 -2.80
N ASN A 475 12.19 -28.36 -2.09
CA ASN A 475 12.17 -28.24 -0.63
C ASN A 475 12.98 -27.01 -0.16
N PRO A 476 12.73 -26.53 1.07
CA PRO A 476 11.52 -26.79 1.86
C PRO A 476 10.28 -26.20 1.19
N THR A 477 9.10 -26.75 1.49
CA THR A 477 7.80 -26.30 0.95
C THR A 477 6.87 -25.82 2.04
N VAL A 478 6.00 -24.88 1.68
CA VAL A 478 4.86 -24.47 2.50
C VAL A 478 3.60 -24.48 1.64
N THR A 479 2.61 -25.27 2.07
CA THR A 479 1.31 -25.37 1.42
C THR A 479 0.28 -24.63 2.27
N ILE A 480 -0.51 -23.77 1.63
CA ILE A 480 -1.59 -22.98 2.22
C ILE A 480 -2.90 -23.40 1.56
N ILE A 481 -3.89 -23.74 2.37
CA ILE A 481 -5.18 -24.28 1.94
C ILE A 481 -6.28 -23.38 2.52
N ARG A 482 -7.27 -23.06 1.68
CA ARG A 482 -8.50 -22.38 2.09
C ARG A 482 -9.70 -23.27 1.85
N SER A 483 -10.48 -23.50 2.90
CA SER A 483 -11.79 -24.15 2.84
C SER A 483 -12.81 -23.23 3.49
N ARG A 484 -13.71 -22.66 2.71
CA ARG A 484 -14.64 -21.59 3.08
C ARG A 484 -13.88 -20.42 3.74
N SER A 485 -14.17 -20.16 5.01
CA SER A 485 -13.48 -19.17 5.84
C SER A 485 -12.24 -19.69 6.55
N TYR A 486 -12.03 -21.02 6.57
CA TYR A 486 -10.93 -21.66 7.26
C TYR A 486 -9.64 -21.60 6.45
N ILE A 487 -8.54 -21.34 7.13
CA ILE A 487 -7.22 -21.16 6.54
C ILE A 487 -6.23 -21.97 7.37
N PHE A 488 -5.63 -22.96 6.72
CA PHE A 488 -4.68 -23.89 7.34
C PHE A 488 -3.68 -24.37 6.29
N GLY A 489 -2.72 -25.17 6.70
CA GLY A 489 -1.71 -25.64 5.79
C GLY A 489 -0.63 -26.43 6.50
N ALA A 490 0.46 -26.68 5.79
CA ALA A 490 1.61 -27.38 6.35
C ALA A 490 2.90 -26.86 5.74
N TYR A 491 3.95 -26.88 6.57
CA TYR A 491 5.33 -26.74 6.17
C TYR A 491 5.97 -28.13 6.14
N SER A 492 6.79 -28.39 5.12
CA SER A 492 7.65 -29.56 5.08
C SER A 492 9.06 -29.19 4.64
N ASP A 493 10.05 -29.66 5.40
CA ASP A 493 11.47 -29.57 5.06
C ASP A 493 11.92 -30.65 4.06
N VAL A 494 11.07 -31.65 3.80
CA VAL A 494 11.31 -32.69 2.80
C VAL A 494 10.49 -32.43 1.54
N ALA A 495 11.02 -32.86 0.40
CA ALA A 495 10.38 -32.64 -0.89
C ALA A 495 9.24 -33.63 -1.14
N PHE A 496 8.25 -33.20 -1.91
CA PHE A 496 7.37 -34.13 -2.63
C PHE A 496 8.16 -34.92 -3.68
N GLY A 497 7.62 -36.02 -4.19
CA GLY A 497 8.28 -36.87 -5.17
C GLY A 497 7.32 -37.64 -6.06
N GLY A 498 7.83 -38.11 -7.20
CA GLY A 498 7.04 -38.70 -8.28
C GLY A 498 6.56 -40.14 -8.06
N SER A 499 6.68 -40.70 -6.86
CA SER A 499 6.22 -42.06 -6.55
C SER A 499 5.48 -42.11 -5.22
N ALA A 500 4.66 -43.16 -5.05
CA ALA A 500 3.91 -43.39 -3.82
C ALA A 500 4.87 -43.72 -2.66
N ALA A 501 5.05 -42.81 -1.70
CA ALA A 501 5.95 -43.01 -0.57
C ALA A 501 5.63 -42.10 0.62
N TYR A 502 5.90 -42.59 1.82
CA TYR A 502 6.00 -41.74 3.01
C TYR A 502 7.43 -41.20 3.17
N ARG A 503 7.55 -39.97 3.69
CA ARG A 503 8.84 -39.31 3.94
C ARG A 503 8.96 -38.91 5.40
N ASN A 504 10.15 -39.16 5.95
CA ASN A 504 10.50 -38.85 7.32
C ASN A 504 10.80 -37.36 7.50
N SER A 505 10.28 -36.74 8.55
CA SER A 505 10.69 -35.40 8.99
C SER A 505 10.43 -35.18 10.48
N PHE A 506 11.32 -34.41 11.11
CA PHE A 506 11.17 -33.91 12.48
C PHE A 506 10.88 -32.40 12.54
N LYS A 507 11.01 -31.69 11.41
CA LYS A 507 10.85 -30.22 11.34
C LYS A 507 9.55 -29.79 10.67
N SER A 508 8.89 -30.70 9.95
CA SER A 508 7.59 -30.44 9.35
C SER A 508 6.56 -30.07 10.42
N PHE A 509 5.60 -29.22 10.07
CA PHE A 509 4.49 -28.89 10.98
C PHE A 509 3.23 -28.52 10.19
N ILE A 510 2.08 -28.82 10.77
CA ILE A 510 0.79 -28.29 10.33
C ILE A 510 0.55 -26.94 11.01
N PHE A 511 -0.16 -26.04 10.36
CA PHE A 511 -0.59 -24.78 10.97
C PHE A 511 -2.04 -24.47 10.63
N SER A 512 -2.67 -23.66 11.49
CA SER A 512 -4.00 -23.12 11.25
C SER A 512 -4.07 -21.65 11.68
N PHE A 513 -4.59 -20.79 10.80
CA PHE A 513 -4.86 -19.37 11.07
C PHE A 513 -6.31 -19.10 11.41
N VAL A 514 -7.23 -19.86 10.80
CA VAL A 514 -8.67 -19.81 11.05
C VAL A 514 -9.17 -21.24 11.05
N ASN A 515 -9.76 -21.67 12.15
CA ASN A 515 -10.23 -23.03 12.40
C ASN A 515 -11.68 -23.01 12.91
N LYS A 516 -12.32 -24.18 12.94
CA LYS A 516 -13.73 -24.35 13.31
C LYS A 516 -14.08 -23.74 14.67
N ASP A 517 -13.19 -23.93 15.65
CA ASP A 517 -13.47 -23.63 17.05
C ASP A 517 -12.86 -22.29 17.49
N ASN A 518 -12.46 -21.45 16.53
CA ASN A 518 -11.87 -20.13 16.75
C ASN A 518 -10.65 -20.11 17.69
N LEU A 519 -9.89 -21.21 17.74
CA LEU A 519 -8.62 -21.25 18.46
C LEU A 519 -7.65 -20.20 17.92
N PRO A 520 -6.81 -19.58 18.76
CA PRO A 520 -5.73 -18.71 18.30
C PRO A 520 -4.84 -19.42 17.27
N PRO A 521 -4.24 -18.70 16.30
CA PRO A 521 -3.43 -19.36 15.29
C PRO A 521 -2.29 -20.16 15.89
N PHE A 522 -2.18 -21.43 15.50
CA PHE A 522 -1.28 -22.40 16.11
C PHE A 522 -0.44 -23.14 15.05
N LYS A 523 0.69 -23.68 15.53
CA LYS A 523 1.50 -24.68 14.83
C LYS A 523 1.38 -26.01 15.56
N SER A 524 1.35 -27.09 14.79
CA SER A 524 1.17 -28.47 15.21
C SER A 524 2.39 -29.25 14.72
N PRO A 525 3.41 -29.45 15.57
CA PRO A 525 4.64 -30.12 15.19
C PRO A 525 4.43 -31.64 15.02
N VAL A 526 5.33 -32.30 14.29
CA VAL A 526 5.44 -33.75 14.34
C VAL A 526 5.77 -34.16 15.77
N TYR A 527 5.03 -35.12 16.34
CA TYR A 527 5.25 -35.58 17.72
C TYR A 527 5.39 -37.11 17.84
N ARG A 528 4.92 -37.86 16.84
CA ARG A 528 5.11 -39.31 16.72
C ARG A 528 5.09 -39.71 15.25
N ASN A 529 5.43 -40.97 14.96
CA ASN A 529 5.30 -41.51 13.61
C ASN A 529 6.03 -40.65 12.55
N THR A 530 7.25 -40.20 12.88
CA THR A 530 8.03 -39.21 12.10
C THR A 530 8.29 -39.65 10.67
N GLY A 531 8.42 -40.97 10.44
CA GLY A 531 8.52 -41.59 9.12
C GLY A 531 7.34 -41.32 8.18
N TYR A 532 6.21 -40.82 8.70
CA TYR A 532 4.98 -40.55 7.97
C TYR A 532 4.66 -39.04 7.87
N ALA A 533 5.64 -38.15 8.05
CA ALA A 533 5.41 -36.70 8.05
C ALA A 533 4.81 -36.19 6.73
N LEU A 534 5.28 -36.69 5.59
CA LEU A 534 4.76 -36.32 4.27
C LEU A 534 4.38 -37.59 3.50
N TYR A 535 3.30 -37.54 2.73
CA TYR A 535 2.94 -38.61 1.80
C TYR A 535 2.92 -38.09 0.36
N THR A 536 3.66 -38.76 -0.50
CA THR A 536 3.73 -38.45 -1.94
C THR A 536 2.97 -39.50 -2.70
N LYS A 537 2.14 -39.12 -3.67
CA LYS A 537 1.49 -40.04 -4.61
C LYS A 537 1.05 -39.23 -5.84
N PRO A 538 1.48 -39.56 -7.07
CA PRO A 538 1.26 -38.73 -8.27
C PRO A 538 -0.19 -38.33 -8.56
N THR A 539 -1.16 -39.12 -8.09
CA THR A 539 -2.59 -38.85 -8.28
C THR A 539 -3.20 -38.02 -7.16
N HIS A 540 -2.46 -37.68 -6.11
CA HIS A 540 -2.95 -36.86 -4.99
C HIS A 540 -2.41 -35.43 -5.11
N GLY A 541 -3.09 -34.50 -4.45
CA GLY A 541 -2.50 -33.20 -4.14
C GLY A 541 -1.59 -33.28 -2.90
N PRO A 542 -1.19 -32.13 -2.35
CA PRO A 542 -0.41 -32.06 -1.12
C PRO A 542 -1.04 -32.89 0.01
N THR A 543 -0.26 -33.81 0.60
CA THR A 543 -0.74 -34.72 1.65
C THR A 543 0.30 -34.83 2.76
N PHE A 544 -0.14 -34.64 4.01
CA PHE A 544 0.71 -34.56 5.19
C PHE A 544 0.21 -35.51 6.27
N GLY A 545 1.16 -36.20 6.92
CA GLY A 545 0.91 -37.08 8.05
C GLY A 545 0.48 -38.50 7.66
N GLY A 546 0.82 -39.48 8.50
CA GLY A 546 0.26 -40.82 8.46
C GLY A 546 -1.21 -40.78 8.84
N GLY A 547 -2.04 -41.67 8.30
CA GLY A 547 -3.51 -41.56 8.48
C GLY A 547 -4.11 -40.27 7.90
N HIS A 548 -3.30 -39.50 7.16
CA HIS A 548 -3.65 -38.28 6.44
C HIS A 548 -4.23 -37.17 7.33
N ASP A 549 -3.37 -36.61 8.19
CA ASP A 549 -3.70 -35.42 9.00
C ASP A 549 -4.24 -34.27 8.11
N ILE A 550 -3.68 -34.10 6.91
CA ILE A 550 -4.25 -33.32 5.80
C ILE A 550 -4.10 -34.12 4.50
N HIS A 551 -5.18 -34.27 3.73
CA HIS A 551 -5.16 -34.85 2.39
C HIS A 551 -5.97 -34.01 1.40
N ILE A 552 -5.35 -33.70 0.26
CA ILE A 552 -6.00 -33.10 -0.90
C ILE A 552 -6.15 -34.17 -2.00
N SER A 553 -7.40 -34.44 -2.39
CA SER A 553 -7.77 -35.43 -3.40
C SER A 553 -7.42 -34.96 -4.82
N ASN A 554 -7.45 -35.88 -5.78
CA ASN A 554 -7.39 -35.53 -7.19
C ASN A 554 -8.63 -34.71 -7.58
N ASN A 555 -8.47 -33.66 -8.39
CA ASN A 555 -9.58 -32.82 -8.84
C ASN A 555 -10.45 -32.30 -7.67
N ALA A 556 -9.79 -31.90 -6.57
CA ALA A 556 -10.45 -31.61 -5.30
C ALA A 556 -11.50 -30.48 -5.34
N ASN A 557 -11.59 -29.70 -6.42
CA ASN A 557 -12.64 -28.70 -6.61
C ASN A 557 -14.01 -29.29 -6.98
N SER A 558 -14.06 -30.50 -7.50
CA SER A 558 -15.29 -31.13 -8.01
C SER A 558 -15.75 -32.32 -7.17
N ASN A 559 -15.14 -32.56 -6.01
CA ASN A 559 -15.51 -33.63 -5.08
C ASN A 559 -15.28 -33.22 -3.62
N THR A 560 -15.64 -34.12 -2.70
CA THR A 560 -15.44 -33.95 -1.25
C THR A 560 -14.48 -35.00 -0.68
N ASP A 561 -13.58 -35.53 -1.49
CA ASP A 561 -12.68 -36.62 -1.09
C ASP A 561 -11.42 -36.12 -0.37
N SER A 562 -11.20 -34.80 -0.33
CA SER A 562 -10.20 -34.21 0.55
C SER A 562 -10.68 -34.27 2.01
N TYR A 563 -9.76 -34.52 2.94
CA TYR A 563 -10.11 -34.63 4.36
C TYR A 563 -8.98 -34.24 5.31
N THR A 564 -9.34 -33.95 6.56
CA THR A 564 -8.39 -33.70 7.65
C THR A 564 -8.66 -34.62 8.84
N ASN A 565 -7.61 -35.17 9.43
CA ASN A 565 -7.72 -36.07 10.60
C ASN A 565 -6.54 -35.84 11.57
N LEU A 566 -6.44 -34.61 12.07
CA LEU A 566 -5.28 -34.17 12.86
C LEU A 566 -5.10 -35.03 14.13
N GLY A 567 -3.86 -35.38 14.43
CA GLY A 567 -3.47 -36.12 15.63
C GLY A 567 -2.79 -37.45 15.37
N HIS A 568 -2.60 -37.86 14.11
CA HIS A 568 -1.90 -39.11 13.84
C HIS A 568 -0.38 -38.92 13.89
N THR A 569 0.16 -38.06 13.03
CA THR A 569 1.60 -37.74 13.00
C THR A 569 1.89 -36.37 13.62
N TYR A 570 0.97 -35.41 13.42
CA TYR A 570 1.09 -34.06 13.94
C TYR A 570 0.27 -33.85 15.21
N GLN A 571 0.79 -33.08 16.16
CA GLN A 571 0.21 -32.94 17.49
C GLN A 571 -1.09 -32.15 17.47
N THR A 572 -2.14 -32.65 18.10
CA THR A 572 -3.38 -31.89 18.27
C THR A 572 -3.23 -30.79 19.34
N PRO A 573 -4.00 -29.68 19.25
CA PRO A 573 -4.14 -28.75 20.37
C PRO A 573 -4.72 -29.44 21.61
N SER A 574 -4.51 -28.85 22.79
CA SER A 574 -5.08 -29.37 24.04
C SER A 574 -6.60 -29.51 23.93
N GLY A 575 -7.15 -30.64 24.40
CA GLY A 575 -8.58 -30.96 24.32
C GLY A 575 -9.03 -31.63 23.01
N TYR A 576 -8.11 -31.95 22.10
CA TYR A 576 -8.40 -32.66 20.86
C TYR A 576 -7.69 -34.01 20.82
N THR A 577 -8.45 -35.05 20.48
CA THR A 577 -7.94 -36.43 20.38
C THR A 577 -8.03 -36.89 18.93
N TYR A 578 -6.99 -37.57 18.44
CA TYR A 578 -6.99 -38.18 17.12
C TYR A 578 -8.24 -39.03 16.87
N SER A 579 -8.75 -39.05 15.63
CA SER A 579 -9.96 -39.77 15.22
C SER A 579 -11.28 -39.24 15.80
N SER A 580 -11.25 -38.31 16.76
CA SER A 580 -12.46 -37.66 17.26
C SER A 580 -13.08 -36.72 16.22
N THR A 581 -14.40 -36.55 16.26
CA THR A 581 -15.12 -35.59 15.41
C THR A 581 -14.58 -34.16 15.55
N LYS A 582 -14.17 -33.77 16.77
CA LYS A 582 -13.55 -32.46 17.00
C LYS A 582 -12.24 -32.30 16.23
N ALA A 583 -11.34 -33.28 16.33
CA ALA A 583 -10.04 -33.23 15.64
C ALA A 583 -10.18 -33.27 14.11
N ARG A 584 -11.07 -34.13 13.59
CA ARG A 584 -11.35 -34.24 12.16
C ARG A 584 -11.91 -32.96 11.56
N ASN A 585 -12.74 -32.25 12.31
CA ASN A 585 -13.42 -31.04 11.82
C ASN A 585 -12.62 -29.75 12.08
N LEU A 586 -11.57 -29.79 12.90
CA LEU A 586 -10.89 -28.59 13.40
C LEU A 586 -10.37 -27.69 12.27
N LEU A 587 -9.64 -28.26 11.30
CA LEU A 587 -8.92 -27.49 10.29
C LEU A 587 -9.84 -26.97 9.19
N ALA A 588 -10.65 -27.84 8.60
CA ALA A 588 -11.48 -27.53 7.43
C ALA A 588 -12.96 -27.25 7.75
N GLY A 589 -13.36 -27.31 9.02
CA GLY A 589 -14.74 -27.17 9.48
C GLY A 589 -15.57 -28.46 9.46
N ALA A 590 -15.10 -29.46 8.71
CA ALA A 590 -15.68 -30.78 8.53
C ALA A 590 -14.57 -31.80 8.21
N TYR A 591 -14.83 -33.09 8.47
CA TYR A 591 -13.90 -34.18 8.20
C TYR A 591 -13.53 -34.22 6.71
N LYS A 592 -14.54 -34.32 5.85
CA LYS A 592 -14.44 -34.24 4.40
C LYS A 592 -14.79 -32.84 3.91
N PHE A 593 -14.06 -32.32 2.92
CA PHE A 593 -14.26 -30.96 2.43
C PHE A 593 -13.86 -30.79 0.96
N THR A 594 -14.33 -29.71 0.35
CA THR A 594 -13.91 -29.23 -0.97
C THR A 594 -13.09 -27.94 -0.75
N PRO A 595 -11.77 -27.93 -1.00
CA PRO A 595 -10.97 -26.71 -0.91
C PRO A 595 -11.43 -25.65 -1.94
N ASN A 596 -11.41 -24.37 -1.56
CA ASN A 596 -11.59 -23.25 -2.48
C ASN A 596 -10.30 -22.87 -3.20
N GLU A 597 -9.15 -23.09 -2.55
CA GLU A 597 -7.84 -22.81 -3.11
C GLU A 597 -6.78 -23.63 -2.37
N VAL A 598 -5.74 -24.05 -3.12
CA VAL A 598 -4.54 -24.68 -2.61
C VAL A 598 -3.33 -24.04 -3.28
N GLU A 599 -2.44 -23.46 -2.49
CA GLU A 599 -1.20 -22.83 -2.97
C GLU A 599 -0.01 -23.50 -2.30
N THR A 600 1.02 -23.86 -3.08
CA THR A 600 2.27 -24.41 -2.56
C THR A 600 3.44 -23.54 -3.02
N PHE A 601 4.23 -23.14 -2.04
CA PHE A 601 5.46 -22.38 -2.21
C PHE A 601 6.65 -23.24 -1.82
N TYR A 602 7.82 -22.93 -2.37
CA TYR A 602 9.09 -23.51 -1.97
C TYR A 602 10.12 -22.41 -1.71
N LEU A 603 11.07 -22.67 -0.84
CA LEU A 603 12.18 -21.75 -0.58
C LEU A 603 13.31 -22.05 -1.58
N ASN A 604 13.86 -21.00 -2.19
CA ASN A 604 14.97 -21.10 -3.14
C ASN A 604 16.33 -20.94 -2.47
#